data_AF-A0A9P0Z8K2-F1
#
_entry.id   AF-A0A9P0Z8K2-F1
#
_cell.length_a   1.000
_cell.length_b   1.000
_cell.length_c   1.000
_cell.angle_alpha   90.00
_cell.angle_beta   90.00
_cell.angle_gamma   90.00
#
_symmetry.space_group_name_H-M   'P 1'
#
loop_
_entity.id
_entity.type
_entity.pdbx_description
1 polymer ?
#
loop_
_entity_poly.entity_id
_entity_poly.type
_entity_poly.pdbx_seq_one_letter_code
_entity_poly.pdbx_strand_id
1 'polypeptide(L)'
;MMTEKAIGSLQTLPAAEKTVTLVQADTNEEVKLNSGTEGGSSEVEYIESENLKDVEDVDTILKTLSAGLDSKDWVLVCETLNDVRRMCIFHKEAMLEMLENVISLVVKSLKNPRSAVCKTAIMTSADIFKAYGESVVGTMDPLLLQLLLKSSQDKRFVCEAAERSLTTMTTWVSPALLLPKLQPYLKNRNPRIRAKASTCFSKSVPNLGPDGIKAYGLENLIQVAASQLSDQLPESREAARALILELQTVYEKSTTEAGNDKEPEETTTSSSWEHFCQSKLSPLSAQAVLRVTNVSKGEDLQ
;
A
#
# COMPACT_ATOMS: atom_id res chain seq x y z
N MET A 1 60.40 56.40 29.82
CA MET A 1 59.82 55.20 30.48
C MET A 1 59.55 54.19 29.37
N MET A 2 60.55 53.36 29.03
CA MET A 2 60.77 51.99 29.55
C MET A 2 59.60 51.06 29.18
N THR A 3 59.65 50.31 28.06
CA THR A 3 60.36 49.02 27.76
C THR A 3 59.57 47.77 28.12
N GLU A 4 59.32 46.98 27.07
CA GLU A 4 59.40 45.50 26.93
C GLU A 4 58.79 44.59 28.01
N LYS A 5 57.98 43.63 27.55
CA LYS A 5 57.92 42.29 28.16
C LYS A 5 57.74 41.20 27.10
N ALA A 6 58.56 40.18 27.24
CA ALA A 6 58.83 39.08 26.33
C ALA A 6 57.98 37.81 26.60
N ILE A 7 57.68 37.09 25.51
CA ILE A 7 57.84 35.64 25.24
C ILE A 7 57.43 34.61 26.32
N GLY A 8 56.55 33.68 25.92
CA GLY A 8 56.37 32.35 26.54
C GLY A 8 55.54 31.40 25.66
N SER A 9 56.09 30.21 25.38
CA SER A 9 55.79 29.25 24.30
C SER A 9 54.50 28.43 24.31
N LEU A 10 54.20 27.89 23.11
CA LEU A 10 53.33 26.77 22.75
C LEU A 10 53.46 25.52 23.64
N GLN A 11 52.32 24.86 23.87
CA GLN A 11 52.21 23.39 23.74
C GLN A 11 50.75 22.96 23.49
N THR A 12 50.56 22.21 22.40
CA THR A 12 49.32 21.60 21.90
C THR A 12 48.99 20.30 22.64
N LEU A 13 47.70 20.03 22.90
CA LEU A 13 47.19 18.74 23.39
C LEU A 13 46.17 18.14 22.39
N PRO A 14 46.15 16.81 22.17
CA PRO A 14 45.47 16.19 21.02
C PRO A 14 44.06 15.65 21.33
N ALA A 15 43.32 15.41 20.24
CA ALA A 15 41.99 14.83 20.17
C ALA A 15 41.95 13.34 20.55
N ALA A 16 40.88 12.92 21.22
CA ALA A 16 40.66 11.52 21.60
C ALA A 16 39.61 10.87 20.67
N GLU A 17 40.07 9.95 19.83
CA GLU A 17 39.26 8.88 19.25
C GLU A 17 39.04 7.79 20.33
N LYS A 18 37.82 7.24 20.41
CA LYS A 18 37.55 6.01 21.17
C LYS A 18 36.95 4.95 20.26
N THR A 19 37.77 3.94 20.03
CA THR A 19 37.51 2.64 19.43
C THR A 19 36.57 1.81 20.31
N VAL A 20 35.69 1.04 19.66
CA VAL A 20 34.77 0.07 20.26
C VAL A 20 35.48 -1.28 20.36
N THR A 21 35.48 -1.88 21.57
CA THR A 21 35.96 -3.24 21.80
C THR A 21 34.81 -4.13 22.27
N LEU A 22 34.58 -5.22 21.55
CA LEU A 22 33.71 -6.34 21.88
C LEU A 22 34.27 -7.10 23.10
N VAL A 23 33.42 -7.40 24.08
CA VAL A 23 33.70 -8.40 25.11
C VAL A 23 32.45 -9.25 25.33
N GLN A 24 32.57 -10.55 25.02
CA GLN A 24 31.65 -11.60 25.47
C GLN A 24 31.84 -11.82 26.97
N ALA A 25 30.75 -12.09 27.68
CA ALA A 25 30.78 -12.67 29.02
C ALA A 25 29.70 -13.75 29.14
N ASP A 26 30.14 -15.01 29.15
CA ASP A 26 29.41 -16.10 29.79
C ASP A 26 29.57 -15.98 31.31
N THR A 27 28.50 -16.20 32.07
CA THR A 27 28.59 -16.74 33.44
C THR A 27 27.24 -17.26 33.93
N ASN A 28 27.22 -18.58 34.10
CA ASN A 28 26.52 -19.42 35.08
C ASN A 28 25.07 -19.15 35.51
N GLU A 29 24.28 -20.20 35.25
CA GLU A 29 23.02 -20.57 35.88
C GLU A 29 23.13 -20.62 37.41
N GLU A 30 22.15 -20.01 38.09
CA GLU A 30 21.75 -20.39 39.43
C GLU A 30 20.22 -20.55 39.45
N VAL A 31 19.79 -21.79 39.63
CA VAL A 31 18.37 -22.20 39.71
C VAL A 31 17.75 -21.61 40.97
N LYS A 32 16.73 -20.76 40.80
CA LYS A 32 15.82 -20.36 41.87
C LYS A 32 14.39 -20.69 41.47
N LEU A 33 13.93 -21.86 41.93
CA LEU A 33 12.51 -22.18 41.98
C LEU A 33 11.79 -21.08 42.76
N ASN A 34 10.87 -20.38 42.12
CA ASN A 34 9.81 -19.67 42.82
C ASN A 34 8.51 -19.85 42.03
N SER A 35 7.57 -20.55 42.64
CA SER A 35 6.21 -20.73 42.17
C SER A 35 5.51 -19.39 42.02
N GLY A 36 5.05 -19.08 40.80
CA GLY A 36 4.30 -17.87 40.49
C GLY A 36 3.67 -18.01 39.12
N THR A 37 2.39 -18.38 39.13
CA THR A 37 1.35 -18.14 38.11
C THR A 37 1.83 -18.09 36.66
N GLU A 38 1.48 -19.14 35.90
CA GLU A 38 1.57 -19.18 34.44
C GLU A 38 0.79 -18.00 33.82
N GLY A 39 1.47 -16.87 33.67
CA GLY A 39 1.10 -15.85 32.70
C GLY A 39 1.46 -16.40 31.34
N GLY A 40 0.62 -17.28 30.80
CA GLY A 40 0.74 -17.77 29.43
C GLY A 40 0.88 -16.56 28.51
N SER A 41 2.01 -16.48 27.81
CA SER A 41 2.14 -15.56 26.69
C SER A 41 1.06 -15.96 25.68
N SER A 42 -0.07 -15.24 25.68
CA SER A 42 -1.14 -15.44 24.71
C SER A 42 -0.59 -15.04 23.33
N GLU A 43 0.10 -15.96 22.68
CA GLU A 43 0.60 -15.78 21.32
C GLU A 43 -0.59 -15.85 20.36
N VAL A 44 -0.79 -14.78 19.58
CA VAL A 44 -1.85 -14.75 18.57
C VAL A 44 -1.35 -15.49 17.34
N GLU A 45 -2.00 -16.61 17.03
CA GLU A 45 -1.79 -17.35 15.80
C GLU A 45 -2.39 -16.59 14.61
N TYR A 46 -1.62 -16.44 13.53
CA TYR A 46 -2.07 -15.77 12.30
C TYR A 46 -2.39 -16.81 11.23
N ILE A 47 -3.68 -17.16 11.13
CA ILE A 47 -4.18 -18.13 10.16
C ILE A 47 -4.51 -17.40 8.85
N GLU A 48 -3.94 -17.82 7.72
CA GLU A 48 -4.29 -17.29 6.40
C GLU A 48 -5.75 -17.62 6.04
N SER A 49 -6.38 -16.78 5.22
CA SER A 49 -7.84 -16.82 5.03
C SER A 49 -8.35 -18.13 4.44
N GLU A 50 -7.60 -18.75 3.54
CA GLU A 50 -7.89 -20.07 2.97
C GLU A 50 -7.91 -21.22 3.98
N ASN A 51 -7.31 -21.02 5.16
CA ASN A 51 -7.22 -22.03 6.22
C ASN A 51 -8.21 -21.80 7.36
N LEU A 52 -9.03 -20.75 7.29
CA LEU A 52 -10.06 -20.48 8.28
C LEU A 52 -11.18 -21.53 8.16
N LYS A 53 -11.73 -21.91 9.32
CA LYS A 53 -12.87 -22.83 9.41
C LYS A 53 -14.15 -22.06 9.62
N ASP A 54 -15.26 -22.65 9.20
CA ASP A 54 -16.59 -22.10 9.43
C ASP A 54 -16.91 -21.98 10.93
N VAL A 55 -17.84 -21.10 11.28
CA VAL A 55 -18.35 -20.86 12.64
C VAL A 55 -19.53 -21.77 12.95
N GLU A 56 -19.66 -22.16 14.22
CA GLU A 56 -20.72 -23.09 14.64
C GLU A 56 -22.06 -22.38 14.93
N ASP A 57 -22.01 -21.15 15.47
CA ASP A 57 -23.19 -20.37 15.85
C ASP A 57 -23.09 -18.93 15.32
N VAL A 58 -23.63 -18.73 14.12
CA VAL A 58 -23.66 -17.45 13.42
C VAL A 58 -24.43 -16.38 14.21
N ASP A 59 -25.57 -16.74 14.80
CA ASP A 59 -26.44 -15.78 15.50
C ASP A 59 -25.78 -15.24 16.77
N THR A 60 -25.09 -16.11 17.52
CA THR A 60 -24.34 -15.69 18.71
C THR A 60 -23.17 -14.80 18.34
N ILE A 61 -22.44 -15.12 17.26
CA ILE A 61 -21.35 -14.26 16.77
C ILE A 61 -21.89 -12.89 16.37
N LEU A 62 -22.93 -12.80 15.53
CA LEU A 62 -23.51 -11.52 15.10
C LEU A 62 -23.89 -10.62 16.28
N LYS A 63 -24.51 -11.20 17.33
CA LYS A 63 -24.91 -10.47 18.55
C LYS A 63 -23.72 -9.97 19.37
N THR A 64 -22.58 -10.64 19.32
CA THR A 64 -21.42 -10.36 20.18
C THR A 64 -20.29 -9.60 19.47
N LEU A 65 -20.25 -9.60 18.13
CA LEU A 65 -19.21 -8.96 17.31
C LEU A 65 -18.89 -7.53 17.73
N SER A 66 -19.92 -6.69 17.87
CA SER A 66 -19.71 -5.27 18.18
C SER A 66 -19.07 -5.08 19.56
N ALA A 67 -19.52 -5.84 20.57
CA ALA A 67 -18.98 -5.76 21.93
C ALA A 67 -17.56 -6.34 22.00
N GLY A 68 -17.29 -7.43 21.29
CA GLY A 68 -15.97 -8.06 21.24
C GLY A 68 -14.92 -7.16 20.57
N LEU A 69 -15.25 -6.53 19.45
CA LEU A 69 -14.37 -5.58 18.77
C LEU A 69 -14.13 -4.29 19.56
N ASP A 70 -15.12 -3.85 20.36
CA ASP A 70 -14.98 -2.65 21.19
C ASP A 70 -14.28 -2.90 22.54
N SER A 71 -14.00 -4.18 22.86
CA SER A 71 -13.40 -4.61 24.12
C SER A 71 -12.04 -3.96 24.42
N LYS A 72 -11.74 -3.84 25.71
CA LYS A 72 -10.41 -3.45 26.22
C LYS A 72 -9.44 -4.64 26.28
N ASP A 73 -9.98 -5.86 26.29
CA ASP A 73 -9.18 -7.08 26.22
C ASP A 73 -8.74 -7.29 24.77
N TRP A 74 -7.44 -7.11 24.55
CA TRP A 74 -6.86 -7.18 23.22
C TRP A 74 -6.85 -8.60 22.65
N VAL A 75 -6.90 -9.64 23.50
CA VAL A 75 -7.01 -11.04 23.05
C VAL A 75 -8.40 -11.26 22.48
N LEU A 76 -9.44 -10.87 23.23
CA LEU A 76 -10.83 -10.92 22.76
C LEU A 76 -11.02 -10.12 21.46
N VAL A 77 -10.38 -8.95 21.32
CA VAL A 77 -10.42 -8.20 20.05
C VAL A 77 -9.81 -9.01 18.90
N CYS A 78 -8.68 -9.68 19.11
CA CYS A 78 -8.07 -10.54 18.08
C CYS A 78 -8.98 -11.73 17.72
N GLU A 79 -9.58 -12.39 18.71
CA GLU A 79 -10.54 -13.48 18.50
C GLU A 79 -11.74 -12.99 17.69
N THR A 80 -12.35 -11.88 18.11
CA THR A 80 -13.51 -11.30 17.44
C THR A 80 -13.17 -10.84 16.02
N LEU A 81 -11.97 -10.29 15.78
CA LEU A 81 -11.50 -9.97 14.42
C LEU A 81 -11.40 -11.24 13.56
N ASN A 82 -10.93 -12.36 14.10
CA ASN A 82 -10.93 -13.62 13.38
C ASN A 82 -12.35 -14.13 13.13
N ASP A 83 -13.30 -13.90 14.03
CA ASP A 83 -14.72 -14.20 13.75
C ASP A 83 -15.26 -13.33 12.62
N VAL A 84 -14.93 -12.02 12.57
CA VAL A 84 -15.27 -11.17 11.41
C VAL A 84 -14.70 -11.76 10.12
N ARG A 85 -13.46 -12.25 10.13
CA ARG A 85 -12.84 -12.90 8.96
C ARG A 85 -13.61 -14.14 8.52
N ARG A 86 -13.96 -15.02 9.46
CA ARG A 86 -14.76 -16.23 9.18
C ARG A 86 -16.14 -15.85 8.63
N MET A 87 -16.78 -14.85 9.22
CA MET A 87 -18.06 -14.32 8.75
C MET A 87 -17.97 -13.75 7.33
N CYS A 88 -16.89 -13.05 6.97
CA CYS A 88 -16.67 -12.57 5.60
C CYS A 88 -16.56 -13.71 4.57
N ILE A 89 -16.02 -14.86 4.98
CA ILE A 89 -15.75 -15.99 4.08
C ILE A 89 -16.98 -16.89 3.94
N PHE A 90 -17.64 -17.22 5.05
CA PHE A 90 -18.68 -18.25 5.10
C PHE A 90 -20.10 -17.69 5.19
N HIS A 91 -20.28 -16.47 5.71
CA HIS A 91 -21.59 -15.89 6.05
C HIS A 91 -21.71 -14.40 5.69
N LYS A 92 -21.15 -13.98 4.55
CA LYS A 92 -21.02 -12.55 4.20
C LYS A 92 -22.37 -11.82 4.17
N GLU A 93 -23.42 -12.49 3.73
CA GLU A 93 -24.77 -11.93 3.64
C GLU A 93 -25.30 -11.52 5.02
N ALA A 94 -24.95 -12.28 6.06
CA ALA A 94 -25.44 -12.06 7.42
C ALA A 94 -24.83 -10.80 8.10
N MET A 95 -23.68 -10.32 7.61
CA MET A 95 -23.04 -9.11 8.15
C MET A 95 -23.38 -7.84 7.39
N LEU A 96 -24.13 -7.89 6.27
CA LEU A 96 -24.37 -6.72 5.42
C LEU A 96 -25.02 -5.56 6.17
N GLU A 97 -26.01 -5.83 7.02
CA GLU A 97 -26.74 -4.79 7.77
C GLU A 97 -25.88 -4.07 8.82
N MET A 98 -24.81 -4.73 9.30
CA MET A 98 -23.91 -4.18 10.32
C MET A 98 -22.52 -3.84 9.78
N LEU A 99 -22.32 -3.94 8.46
CA LEU A 99 -21.01 -3.82 7.82
C LEU A 99 -20.33 -2.48 8.10
N GLU A 100 -21.07 -1.38 8.07
CA GLU A 100 -20.54 -0.04 8.38
C GLU A 100 -20.01 0.05 9.82
N ASN A 101 -20.77 -0.48 10.78
CA ASN A 101 -20.34 -0.50 12.19
C ASN A 101 -19.11 -1.40 12.38
N VAL A 102 -19.09 -2.58 11.75
CA VAL A 102 -17.94 -3.50 11.78
C VAL A 102 -16.70 -2.82 11.19
N ILE A 103 -16.82 -2.15 10.03
CA ILE A 103 -15.71 -1.41 9.41
C ILE A 103 -15.18 -0.34 10.35
N SER A 104 -16.05 0.43 11.00
CA SER A 104 -15.66 1.45 11.98
C SER A 104 -14.83 0.87 13.12
N LEU A 105 -15.25 -0.28 13.67
CA LEU A 105 -14.56 -0.98 14.75
C LEU A 105 -13.24 -1.62 14.27
N VAL A 106 -13.18 -2.15 13.04
CA VAL A 106 -11.92 -2.62 12.42
C VAL A 106 -10.93 -1.47 12.27
N VAL A 107 -11.38 -0.27 11.87
CA VAL A 107 -10.54 0.94 11.80
C VAL A 107 -9.99 1.33 13.18
N LYS A 108 -10.79 1.20 14.24
CA LYS A 108 -10.31 1.37 15.63
C LYS A 108 -9.18 0.37 15.93
N SER A 109 -9.35 -0.90 15.55
CA SER A 109 -8.34 -1.95 15.74
C SER A 109 -7.06 -1.72 14.91
N LEU A 110 -7.15 -1.18 13.69
CA LEU A 110 -5.98 -0.79 12.89
C LEU A 110 -5.12 0.28 13.58
N LYS A 111 -5.74 1.15 14.38
CA LYS A 111 -5.03 2.19 15.15
C LYS A 111 -4.43 1.68 16.45
N ASN A 112 -4.69 0.42 16.84
CA ASN A 112 -4.20 -0.15 18.08
C ASN A 112 -2.65 -0.23 18.09
N PRO A 113 -1.97 0.15 19.19
CA PRO A 113 -0.51 0.08 19.28
C PRO A 113 0.04 -1.34 19.33
N ARG A 114 -0.77 -2.33 19.73
CA ARG A 114 -0.36 -3.73 19.74
C ARG A 114 -0.32 -4.26 18.31
N SER A 115 0.84 -4.76 17.89
CA SER A 115 0.98 -5.29 16.53
C SER A 115 0.12 -6.51 16.25
N ALA A 116 -0.23 -7.29 17.28
CA ALA A 116 -1.15 -8.42 17.12
C ALA A 116 -2.52 -7.95 16.65
N VAL A 117 -3.17 -7.07 17.43
CA VAL A 117 -4.47 -6.47 17.07
C VAL A 117 -4.40 -5.77 15.71
N CYS A 118 -3.36 -4.96 15.50
CA CYS A 118 -3.18 -4.22 14.24
C CYS A 118 -3.05 -5.17 13.04
N LYS A 119 -2.22 -6.23 13.12
CA LYS A 119 -2.06 -7.18 12.02
C LYS A 119 -3.33 -7.99 11.78
N THR A 120 -4.00 -8.47 12.83
CA THR A 120 -5.27 -9.18 12.67
C THR A 120 -6.33 -8.29 12.02
N ALA A 121 -6.38 -7.01 12.37
CA ALA A 121 -7.28 -6.04 11.73
C ALA A 121 -6.93 -5.76 10.26
N ILE A 122 -5.64 -5.78 9.90
CA ILE A 122 -5.20 -5.68 8.50
C ILE A 122 -5.65 -6.91 7.70
N MET A 123 -5.48 -8.11 8.24
CA MET A 123 -5.96 -9.35 7.62
C MET A 123 -7.48 -9.33 7.47
N THR A 124 -8.18 -8.86 8.50
CA THR A 124 -9.64 -8.63 8.46
C THR A 124 -10.05 -7.66 7.36
N SER A 125 -9.29 -6.58 7.17
CA SER A 125 -9.57 -5.61 6.09
C SER A 125 -9.45 -6.27 4.71
N ALA A 126 -8.49 -7.19 4.51
CA ALA A 126 -8.35 -7.93 3.26
C ALA A 126 -9.57 -8.82 2.98
N ASP A 127 -10.05 -9.55 3.99
CA ASP A 127 -11.24 -10.40 3.88
C ASP A 127 -12.52 -9.58 3.63
N ILE A 128 -12.64 -8.39 4.23
CA ILE A 128 -13.73 -7.44 3.96
C ILE A 128 -13.72 -7.00 2.49
N PHE A 129 -12.56 -6.60 1.94
CA PHE A 129 -12.50 -6.21 0.52
C PHE A 129 -12.89 -7.37 -0.40
N LYS A 130 -12.40 -8.58 -0.10
CA LYS A 130 -12.70 -9.79 -0.87
C LYS A 130 -14.17 -10.17 -0.83
N ALA A 131 -14.82 -10.04 0.33
CA ALA A 131 -16.21 -10.45 0.51
C ALA A 131 -17.22 -9.46 -0.09
N TYR A 132 -16.95 -8.15 0.03
CA TYR A 132 -17.97 -7.12 -0.20
C TYR A 132 -17.69 -6.21 -1.41
N GLY A 133 -16.46 -6.16 -1.92
CA GLY A 133 -16.10 -5.45 -3.16
C GLY A 133 -16.62 -4.01 -3.22
N GLU A 134 -17.53 -3.73 -4.14
CA GLU A 134 -18.13 -2.39 -4.32
C GLU A 134 -18.95 -1.91 -3.10
N SER A 135 -19.51 -2.82 -2.32
CA SER A 135 -20.36 -2.49 -1.17
C SER A 135 -19.61 -1.74 -0.06
N VAL A 136 -18.27 -1.82 -0.03
CA VAL A 136 -17.46 -1.10 0.96
C VAL A 136 -17.04 0.31 0.53
N VAL A 137 -17.26 0.68 -0.74
CA VAL A 137 -16.71 1.93 -1.31
C VAL A 137 -17.20 3.17 -0.56
N GLY A 138 -18.44 3.15 -0.06
CA GLY A 138 -19.01 4.25 0.72
C GLY A 138 -18.30 4.48 2.06
N THR A 139 -17.72 3.45 2.66
CA THR A 139 -17.19 3.47 4.04
C THR A 139 -15.69 3.16 4.12
N MET A 140 -15.02 2.89 2.99
CA MET A 140 -13.63 2.44 2.97
C MET A 140 -12.57 3.52 3.24
N ASP A 141 -12.89 4.81 3.16
CA ASP A 141 -11.87 5.88 3.24
C ASP A 141 -10.99 5.80 4.50
N PRO A 142 -11.54 5.56 5.71
CA PRO A 142 -10.73 5.37 6.90
C PRO A 142 -9.90 4.08 6.88
N LEU A 143 -10.40 3.00 6.27
CA LEU A 143 -9.64 1.75 6.07
C LEU A 143 -8.45 2.00 5.15
N LEU A 144 -8.69 2.59 3.97
CA LEU A 144 -7.66 2.90 2.98
C LEU A 144 -6.56 3.77 3.59
N LEU A 145 -6.92 4.84 4.31
CA LEU A 145 -5.95 5.70 5.00
C LEU A 145 -5.09 4.89 5.97
N GLN A 146 -5.71 4.05 6.81
CA GLN A 146 -4.94 3.26 7.77
C GLN A 146 -4.03 2.25 7.08
N LEU A 147 -4.49 1.55 6.05
CA LEU A 147 -3.66 0.58 5.31
C LEU A 147 -2.47 1.25 4.61
N LEU A 148 -2.65 2.43 4.02
CA LEU A 148 -1.55 3.22 3.44
C LEU A 148 -0.53 3.66 4.51
N LEU A 149 -1.00 4.05 5.70
CA LEU A 149 -0.12 4.38 6.82
C LEU A 149 0.65 3.15 7.30
N LYS A 150 -0.01 2.00 7.44
CA LYS A 150 0.61 0.76 7.94
C LYS A 150 1.57 0.13 6.94
N SER A 151 1.33 0.28 5.64
CA SER A 151 2.26 -0.13 4.57
C SER A 151 3.43 0.86 4.36
N SER A 152 3.42 2.01 5.04
CA SER A 152 4.48 3.02 4.91
C SER A 152 5.46 3.04 6.09
N GLN A 153 5.31 2.14 7.06
CA GLN A 153 6.12 2.10 8.28
C GLN A 153 7.32 1.12 8.17
N ASP A 154 8.26 1.20 9.11
CA ASP A 154 9.47 0.35 9.09
C ASP A 154 9.29 -1.04 9.72
N LYS A 155 8.19 -1.28 10.45
CA LYS A 155 7.89 -2.59 11.06
C LYS A 155 7.43 -3.58 10.00
N ARG A 156 8.40 -4.29 9.41
CA ARG A 156 8.24 -5.26 8.30
C ARG A 156 7.01 -6.15 8.42
N PHE A 157 6.83 -6.81 9.56
CA PHE A 157 5.72 -7.73 9.80
C PHE A 157 4.32 -7.12 9.61
N VAL A 158 4.13 -5.86 10.00
CA VAL A 158 2.86 -5.14 9.84
C VAL A 158 2.77 -4.52 8.45
N CYS A 159 3.90 -4.01 7.95
CA CYS A 159 4.02 -3.41 6.62
C CYS A 159 3.64 -4.39 5.51
N GLU A 160 4.24 -5.59 5.49
CA GLU A 160 3.97 -6.64 4.50
C GLU A 160 2.51 -7.09 4.53
N ALA A 161 1.92 -7.23 5.73
CA ALA A 161 0.51 -7.55 5.85
C ALA A 161 -0.39 -6.45 5.24
N ALA A 162 -0.05 -5.18 5.46
CA ALA A 162 -0.81 -4.05 4.92
C ALA A 162 -0.69 -3.97 3.40
N GLU A 163 0.50 -4.24 2.83
CA GLU A 163 0.71 -4.30 1.38
C GLU A 163 -0.09 -5.45 0.73
N ARG A 164 -0.18 -6.62 1.38
CA ARG A 164 -1.06 -7.71 0.93
C ARG A 164 -2.53 -7.32 0.94
N SER A 165 -2.97 -6.63 2.00
CA SER A 165 -4.35 -6.12 2.10
C SER A 165 -4.66 -5.08 1.02
N LEU A 166 -3.75 -4.14 0.76
CA LEU A 166 -3.87 -3.19 -0.35
C LEU A 166 -3.91 -3.88 -1.72
N THR A 167 -3.11 -4.92 -1.92
CA THR A 167 -3.16 -5.72 -3.16
C THR A 167 -4.51 -6.40 -3.31
N THR A 168 -5.04 -6.99 -2.24
CA THR A 168 -6.38 -7.59 -2.22
C THR A 168 -7.45 -6.55 -2.57
N MET A 169 -7.37 -5.34 -2.02
CA MET A 169 -8.26 -4.24 -2.38
C MET A 169 -8.23 -3.93 -3.89
N THR A 170 -7.05 -3.85 -4.51
CA THR A 170 -6.94 -3.59 -5.96
C THR A 170 -7.49 -4.72 -6.85
N THR A 171 -7.61 -5.93 -6.31
CA THR A 171 -8.19 -7.09 -7.00
C THR A 171 -9.71 -7.12 -6.89
N TRP A 172 -10.28 -6.77 -5.74
CA TRP A 172 -11.70 -7.03 -5.43
C TRP A 172 -12.59 -5.79 -5.44
N VAL A 173 -12.02 -4.59 -5.30
CA VAL A 173 -12.79 -3.34 -5.42
C VAL A 173 -12.72 -2.85 -6.86
N SER A 174 -13.89 -2.54 -7.43
CA SER A 174 -14.00 -2.02 -8.80
C SER A 174 -13.07 -0.84 -9.04
N PRO A 175 -12.17 -0.91 -10.05
CA PRO A 175 -11.20 0.15 -10.31
C PRO A 175 -11.85 1.51 -10.56
N ALA A 176 -13.00 1.54 -11.24
CA ALA A 176 -13.73 2.78 -11.52
C ALA A 176 -14.12 3.54 -10.23
N LEU A 177 -14.40 2.80 -9.16
CA LEU A 177 -14.73 3.35 -7.84
C LEU A 177 -13.49 3.57 -6.97
N LEU A 178 -12.45 2.75 -7.13
CA LEU A 178 -11.22 2.81 -6.33
C LEU A 178 -10.28 3.94 -6.75
N LEU A 179 -10.10 4.19 -8.06
CA LEU A 179 -9.15 5.19 -8.56
C LEU A 179 -9.43 6.60 -8.00
N PRO A 180 -10.69 7.11 -7.95
CA PRO A 180 -10.99 8.39 -7.31
C PRO A 180 -10.61 8.44 -5.83
N LYS A 181 -10.77 7.34 -5.10
CA LYS A 181 -10.39 7.24 -3.67
C LYS A 181 -8.88 7.30 -3.47
N LEU A 182 -8.08 6.82 -4.44
CA LEU A 182 -6.62 6.86 -4.40
C LEU A 182 -6.03 8.23 -4.78
N GLN A 183 -6.72 9.03 -5.59
CA GLN A 183 -6.19 10.30 -6.10
C GLN A 183 -5.64 11.27 -5.04
N PRO A 184 -6.31 11.49 -3.88
CA PRO A 184 -5.78 12.38 -2.85
C PRO A 184 -4.41 11.95 -2.30
N TYR A 185 -4.13 10.65 -2.31
CA TYR A 185 -2.91 10.08 -1.74
C TYR A 185 -1.70 10.15 -2.67
N LEU A 186 -1.92 10.29 -3.99
CA LEU A 186 -0.85 10.50 -4.99
C LEU A 186 -0.13 11.85 -4.85
N LYS A 187 -0.74 12.79 -4.11
CA LYS A 187 -0.18 14.11 -3.80
C LYS A 187 0.12 14.28 -2.30
N ASN A 188 0.15 13.18 -1.55
CA ASN A 188 0.41 13.23 -0.11
C ASN A 188 1.78 13.82 0.19
N ARG A 189 1.94 14.56 1.29
CA ARG A 189 3.25 15.11 1.69
C ARG A 189 4.26 14.00 2.01
N ASN A 190 3.80 12.87 2.55
CA ASN A 190 4.66 11.75 2.86
C ASN A 190 4.99 10.94 1.59
N PRO A 191 6.27 10.86 1.17
CA PRO A 191 6.67 10.14 -0.02
C PRO A 191 6.34 8.64 0.02
N ARG A 192 6.39 8.01 1.20
CA ARG A 192 6.06 6.58 1.35
C ARG A 192 4.59 6.31 1.06
N ILE A 193 3.70 7.18 1.54
CA ILE A 193 2.26 7.08 1.25
C ILE A 193 2.00 7.28 -0.25
N ARG A 194 2.69 8.27 -0.88
CA ARG A 194 2.57 8.47 -2.33
C ARG A 194 2.99 7.24 -3.11
N ALA A 195 4.12 6.61 -2.76
CA ALA A 195 4.57 5.38 -3.38
C ALA A 195 3.53 4.25 -3.27
N LYS A 196 2.98 4.01 -2.07
CA LYS A 196 1.94 2.98 -1.87
C LYS A 196 0.67 3.28 -2.66
N ALA A 197 0.23 4.53 -2.70
CA ALA A 197 -0.92 4.96 -3.49
C ALA A 197 -0.66 4.80 -5.00
N SER A 198 0.54 5.17 -5.48
CA SER A 198 0.96 5.02 -6.88
C SER A 198 0.96 3.55 -7.30
N THR A 199 1.50 2.66 -6.46
CA THR A 199 1.45 1.21 -6.67
C THR A 199 0.01 0.70 -6.76
N CYS A 200 -0.86 1.09 -5.84
CA CYS A 200 -2.27 0.69 -5.87
C CYS A 200 -2.99 1.20 -7.13
N PHE A 201 -2.74 2.46 -7.50
CA PHE A 201 -3.34 3.09 -8.68
C PHE A 201 -2.91 2.37 -9.95
N SER A 202 -1.60 2.18 -10.15
CA SER A 202 -1.05 1.48 -11.30
C SER A 202 -1.55 0.04 -11.42
N LYS A 203 -1.70 -0.69 -10.30
CA LYS A 203 -2.22 -2.07 -10.31
C LYS A 203 -3.73 -2.15 -10.60
N SER A 204 -4.48 -1.10 -10.29
CA SER A 204 -5.94 -1.07 -10.49
C SER A 204 -6.32 -0.74 -11.94
N VAL A 205 -5.51 0.06 -12.65
CA VAL A 205 -5.84 0.53 -14.00
C VAL A 205 -6.03 -0.62 -15.02
N PRO A 206 -5.15 -1.65 -15.10
CA PRO A 206 -5.36 -2.76 -16.04
C PRO A 206 -6.71 -3.49 -15.86
N ASN A 207 -7.23 -3.53 -14.62
CA ASN A 207 -8.50 -4.18 -14.30
C ASN A 207 -9.73 -3.42 -14.84
N LEU A 208 -9.58 -2.19 -15.35
CA LEU A 208 -10.63 -1.50 -16.11
C LEU A 208 -10.85 -2.14 -17.50
N GLY A 209 -9.85 -2.84 -18.03
CA GLY A 209 -9.79 -3.26 -19.43
C GLY A 209 -9.61 -2.08 -20.41
N PRO A 210 -9.35 -2.36 -21.71
CA PRO A 210 -9.07 -1.32 -22.70
C PRO A 210 -10.18 -0.27 -22.82
N ASP A 211 -11.44 -0.69 -22.83
CA ASP A 211 -12.58 0.22 -22.98
C ASP A 211 -12.85 1.01 -21.70
N GLY A 212 -12.65 0.41 -20.52
CA GLY A 212 -12.73 1.12 -19.26
C GLY A 212 -11.61 2.17 -19.10
N ILE A 213 -10.40 1.88 -19.58
CA ILE A 213 -9.28 2.83 -19.64
C ILE A 213 -9.63 4.02 -20.55
N LYS A 214 -10.22 3.77 -21.73
CA LYS A 214 -10.71 4.82 -22.63
C LYS A 214 -11.79 5.66 -21.96
N ALA A 215 -12.78 5.03 -21.34
CA ALA A 215 -13.91 5.69 -20.68
C ALA A 215 -13.49 6.54 -19.48
N TYR A 216 -12.53 6.05 -18.68
CA TYR A 216 -11.93 6.81 -17.57
C TYR A 216 -11.09 8.00 -18.07
N GLY A 217 -10.51 7.85 -19.27
CA GLY A 217 -9.77 8.88 -19.98
C GLY A 217 -8.26 8.67 -19.90
N LEU A 218 -7.65 8.31 -21.04
CA LEU A 218 -6.20 8.15 -21.16
C LEU A 218 -5.45 9.42 -20.75
N GLU A 219 -6.00 10.61 -21.04
CA GLU A 219 -5.40 11.89 -20.65
C GLU A 219 -5.23 12.00 -19.13
N ASN A 220 -6.26 11.66 -18.36
CA ASN A 220 -6.20 11.72 -16.90
C ASN A 220 -5.16 10.73 -16.35
N LEU A 221 -5.15 9.51 -16.90
CA LEU A 221 -4.24 8.45 -16.46
C LEU A 221 -2.78 8.78 -16.78
N ILE A 222 -2.51 9.32 -17.97
CA ILE A 222 -1.13 9.67 -18.35
C ILE A 222 -0.62 10.89 -17.57
N GLN A 223 -1.47 11.87 -17.26
CA GLN A 223 -1.11 12.99 -16.38
C GLN A 223 -0.76 12.51 -14.97
N VAL A 224 -1.54 11.57 -14.42
CA VAL A 224 -1.22 10.93 -13.15
C VAL A 224 0.13 10.22 -13.23
N ALA A 225 0.33 9.33 -14.21
CA ALA A 225 1.56 8.57 -14.34
C ALA A 225 2.80 9.48 -14.49
N ALA A 226 2.70 10.51 -15.35
CA ALA A 226 3.78 11.48 -15.56
C ALA A 226 4.14 12.22 -14.27
N SER A 227 3.16 12.60 -13.44
CA SER A 227 3.42 13.25 -12.15
C SER A 227 4.18 12.35 -11.17
N GLN A 228 3.88 11.04 -11.17
CA GLN A 228 4.51 10.07 -10.28
C GLN A 228 5.90 9.63 -10.77
N LEU A 229 6.20 9.79 -12.06
CA LEU A 229 7.50 9.45 -12.65
C LEU A 229 8.66 10.30 -12.10
N SER A 230 8.35 11.51 -11.62
CA SER A 230 9.28 12.41 -10.94
C SER A 230 9.29 12.27 -9.41
N ASP A 231 8.59 11.29 -8.84
CA ASP A 231 8.54 11.13 -7.38
C ASP A 231 9.92 10.78 -6.79
N GLN A 232 10.12 11.10 -5.51
CA GLN A 232 11.33 10.81 -4.76
C GLN A 232 11.61 9.31 -4.64
N LEU A 233 10.59 8.48 -4.41
CA LEU A 233 10.78 7.06 -4.15
C LEU A 233 10.80 6.22 -5.43
N PRO A 234 11.73 5.26 -5.56
CA PRO A 234 11.81 4.38 -6.72
C PRO A 234 10.52 3.59 -6.95
N GLU A 235 9.89 3.09 -5.88
CA GLU A 235 8.62 2.36 -5.95
C GLU A 235 7.52 3.15 -6.69
N SER A 236 7.38 4.45 -6.39
CA SER A 236 6.40 5.30 -7.07
C SER A 236 6.72 5.46 -8.56
N ARG A 237 8.00 5.62 -8.89
CA ARG A 237 8.46 5.77 -10.27
C ARG A 237 8.32 4.48 -11.07
N GLU A 238 8.55 3.32 -10.44
CA GLU A 238 8.37 2.00 -11.06
C GLU A 238 6.90 1.74 -11.36
N ALA A 239 6.00 2.01 -10.42
CA ALA A 239 4.56 1.97 -10.65
C ALA A 239 4.14 2.91 -11.79
N ALA A 240 4.68 4.13 -11.84
CA ALA A 240 4.42 5.07 -12.93
C ALA A 240 4.87 4.53 -14.30
N ARG A 241 6.04 3.88 -14.38
CA ARG A 241 6.52 3.27 -15.62
C ARG A 241 5.62 2.14 -16.09
N ALA A 242 5.23 1.25 -15.18
CA ALA A 242 4.30 0.15 -15.48
C ALA A 242 2.98 0.69 -16.05
N LEU A 243 2.42 1.72 -15.41
CA LEU A 243 1.21 2.38 -15.89
C LEU A 243 1.40 3.01 -17.28
N ILE A 244 2.52 3.70 -17.54
CA ILE A 244 2.81 4.29 -18.86
C ILE A 244 2.82 3.23 -19.97
N LEU A 245 3.46 2.08 -19.73
CA LEU A 245 3.54 0.99 -20.70
C LEU A 245 2.18 0.38 -21.01
N GLU A 246 1.33 0.21 -19.98
CA GLU A 246 -0.05 -0.24 -20.16
C GLU A 246 -0.86 0.75 -21.02
N LEU A 247 -0.79 2.05 -20.70
CA LEU A 247 -1.53 3.08 -21.43
C LEU A 247 -1.09 3.19 -22.89
N GLN A 248 0.20 3.05 -23.16
CA GLN A 248 0.72 3.02 -24.53
C GLN A 248 0.16 1.81 -25.29
N THR A 249 0.18 0.62 -24.68
CA THR A 249 -0.32 -0.61 -25.29
C THR A 249 -1.79 -0.47 -25.67
N VAL A 250 -2.61 0.10 -24.79
CA VAL A 250 -4.03 0.35 -25.05
C VAL A 250 -4.23 1.41 -26.15
N TYR A 251 -3.44 2.48 -26.14
CA TYR A 251 -3.50 3.53 -27.16
C TYR A 251 -3.18 2.98 -28.56
N GLU A 252 -2.06 2.25 -28.71
CA GLU A 252 -1.60 1.72 -30.00
C GLU A 252 -2.60 0.71 -30.59
N LYS A 253 -3.16 -0.20 -29.77
CA LYS A 253 -4.22 -1.14 -30.17
C LYS A 253 -5.48 -0.41 -30.66
N SER A 254 -5.88 0.64 -29.95
CA SER A 254 -7.07 1.43 -30.32
C SER A 254 -6.90 2.15 -31.66
N THR A 255 -5.69 2.64 -31.95
CA THR A 255 -5.40 3.30 -33.23
C THR A 255 -5.29 2.33 -34.41
N THR A 256 -4.87 1.09 -34.17
CA THR A 256 -4.77 0.06 -35.24
C THR A 256 -6.13 -0.51 -35.61
N GLU A 257 -7.01 -0.75 -34.63
CA GLU A 257 -8.39 -1.19 -34.87
C GLU A 257 -9.22 -0.16 -35.65
N ALA A 258 -8.99 1.14 -35.43
CA ALA A 258 -9.68 2.21 -36.15
C ALA A 258 -9.16 2.43 -37.59
N GLY A 259 -7.99 1.87 -37.94
CA GLY A 259 -7.33 2.06 -39.24
C GLY A 259 -7.69 1.02 -40.31
N ASN A 260 -8.23 -0.15 -39.93
CA ASN A 260 -8.53 -1.23 -40.87
C ASN A 260 -9.76 -1.01 -41.77
N ASP A 261 -10.52 0.08 -41.57
CA ASP A 261 -11.69 0.44 -42.39
C ASP A 261 -11.41 1.52 -43.46
N LYS A 262 -10.14 1.92 -43.68
CA LYS A 262 -9.80 2.94 -44.70
C LYS A 262 -8.56 2.57 -45.53
N GLU A 263 -8.68 2.74 -46.84
CA GLU A 263 -7.61 2.61 -47.85
C GLU A 263 -6.37 3.45 -47.51
N PRO A 264 -5.18 3.08 -48.03
CA PRO A 264 -3.91 3.66 -47.61
C PRO A 264 -3.69 5.02 -48.27
N GLU A 265 -4.19 6.09 -47.66
CA GLU A 265 -3.75 7.46 -47.97
C GLU A 265 -2.63 7.93 -47.02
N GLU A 266 -1.62 8.51 -47.64
CA GLU A 266 -0.38 8.98 -47.05
C GLU A 266 -0.61 10.07 -45.98
N THR A 267 0.27 10.06 -44.97
CA THR A 267 0.46 11.05 -43.90
C THR A 267 -0.52 10.98 -42.71
N THR A 268 -0.09 10.35 -41.61
CA THR A 268 -0.68 10.60 -40.29
C THR A 268 0.40 10.70 -39.22
N THR A 269 1.18 11.77 -39.27
CA THR A 269 2.04 12.20 -38.15
C THR A 269 1.24 12.65 -36.91
N SER A 270 -0.09 12.74 -37.02
CA SER A 270 -0.98 13.25 -35.96
C SER A 270 -1.46 12.19 -34.96
N SER A 271 -1.40 10.89 -35.28
CA SER A 271 -1.90 9.80 -34.42
C SER A 271 -0.82 9.08 -33.60
N SER A 272 0.44 9.53 -33.66
CA SER A 272 1.54 8.91 -32.91
C SER A 272 1.38 9.10 -31.39
N TRP A 273 1.75 8.08 -30.60
CA TRP A 273 1.86 8.16 -29.13
C TRP A 273 2.66 9.38 -28.67
N GLU A 274 3.71 9.72 -29.42
CA GLU A 274 4.51 10.92 -29.15
C GLU A 274 3.70 12.21 -29.23
N HIS A 275 2.91 12.37 -30.29
CA HIS A 275 2.05 13.54 -30.47
C HIS A 275 0.97 13.59 -29.40
N PHE A 276 0.39 12.44 -29.04
CA PHE A 276 -0.54 12.34 -27.92
C PHE A 276 0.10 12.84 -26.61
N CYS A 277 1.26 12.32 -26.23
CA CYS A 277 1.97 12.76 -25.02
C CYS A 277 2.31 14.25 -25.03
N GLN A 278 2.83 14.78 -26.15
CA GLN A 278 3.18 16.20 -26.30
C GLN A 278 1.94 17.12 -26.21
N SER A 279 0.78 16.65 -26.67
CA SER A 279 -0.47 17.42 -26.61
C SER A 279 -1.09 17.47 -25.20
N LYS A 280 -0.85 16.43 -24.37
CA LYS A 280 -1.53 16.25 -23.07
C LYS A 280 -0.66 16.56 -21.84
N LEU A 281 0.65 16.70 -22.02
CA LEU A 281 1.62 16.87 -20.95
C LEU A 281 2.50 18.10 -21.18
N SER A 282 3.14 18.58 -20.11
CA SER A 282 4.23 19.57 -20.26
C SER A 282 5.40 18.98 -21.07
N PRO A 283 6.21 19.80 -21.76
CA PRO A 283 7.34 19.30 -22.57
C PRO A 283 8.29 18.37 -21.80
N LEU A 284 8.59 18.70 -20.54
CA LEU A 284 9.46 17.89 -19.68
C LEU A 284 8.82 16.55 -19.30
N SER A 285 7.53 16.58 -18.95
CA SER A 285 6.76 15.38 -18.62
C SER A 285 6.61 14.45 -19.83
N ALA A 286 6.30 15.01 -21.01
CA ALA A 286 6.20 14.27 -22.26
C ALA A 286 7.54 13.57 -22.58
N GLN A 287 8.66 14.29 -22.51
CA GLN A 287 9.99 13.71 -22.76
C GLN A 287 10.35 12.62 -21.73
N ALA A 288 9.94 12.76 -20.47
CA ALA A 288 10.16 11.72 -19.46
C ALA A 288 9.34 10.46 -19.76
N VAL A 289 8.07 10.62 -20.14
CA VAL A 289 7.19 9.50 -20.55
C VAL A 289 7.73 8.80 -21.80
N LEU A 290 8.12 9.56 -22.84
CA LEU A 290 8.61 8.99 -24.09
C LEU A 290 9.91 8.19 -23.91
N ARG A 291 10.76 8.59 -22.95
CA ARG A 291 11.95 7.80 -22.61
C ARG A 291 11.59 6.43 -22.03
N VAL A 292 10.51 6.31 -21.27
CA VAL A 292 10.05 5.01 -20.73
C VAL A 292 9.60 4.11 -21.89
N THR A 293 8.80 4.65 -22.80
CA THR A 293 8.19 3.89 -23.90
C THR A 293 9.12 3.55 -25.06
N ASN A 294 10.23 4.29 -25.21
CA ASN A 294 11.24 4.01 -26.24
C ASN A 294 12.27 2.97 -25.78
N VAL A 295 12.50 2.83 -24.46
CA VAL A 295 13.40 1.80 -23.92
C VAL A 295 12.79 0.41 -24.09
N SER A 296 11.48 0.24 -23.85
CA SER A 296 10.80 -1.05 -24.03
C SER A 296 10.86 -1.56 -25.47
N LYS A 297 10.73 -0.69 -26.48
CA LYS A 297 10.87 -1.07 -27.91
C LYS A 297 12.26 -1.59 -28.27
N GLY A 298 13.30 -1.29 -27.48
CA GLY A 298 14.66 -1.77 -27.71
C GLY A 298 14.95 -3.15 -27.11
N GLU A 299 14.20 -3.57 -26.09
CA GLU A 299 14.37 -4.87 -25.42
C GLU A 299 13.68 -6.02 -26.18
N ASP A 300 12.63 -5.74 -26.95
CA ASP A 300 11.95 -6.74 -27.81
C ASP A 300 12.71 -7.06 -29.12
N LEU A 301 13.86 -6.40 -29.37
CA LEU A 301 14.70 -6.55 -30.58
C LEU A 301 16.03 -7.28 -30.31
N GLN A 302 16.19 -7.94 -29.15
CA GLN A 302 17.33 -8.81 -28.80
C GLN A 302 16.87 -10.23 -28.47
#